data_AF-A0A965YRZ0-F1
#
_entry.id   AF-A0A965YRZ0-F1
#
_cell.length_a   1.000
_cell.length_b   1.000
_cell.length_c   1.000
_cell.angle_alpha   90.00
_cell.angle_beta   90.00
_cell.angle_gamma   90.00
#
_symmetry.space_group_name_H-M   'P 1'
#
loop_
_entity.id
_entity.type
_entity.pdbx_description
1 polymer ?
#
loop_
_entity_poly.entity_id
_entity_poly.type
_entity_poly.pdbx_seq_one_letter_code
_entity_poly.pdbx_strand_id
1 'polypeptide(L)'
;MAKSMFTNDVILSWLQYFSKNAPVDLAKIKMLDVTGENKNLIPTVMSNRMVLVFTDAGHPEIFYEMWNAELGNCVIWYNEGSDPVGEMKSDKVSDMIDRGINSSAAMLIMNPDARTNYHIGMENYRFSCGSVQYVCSEVRSVIMNKLDLADRDTICIVSGESIAVESSLIVSEGNVVAVEYDSRDRMTMEENVEKFGLKNV
;
A
#
# COMPACT_ATOMS: atom_id res chain seq x y z
N MET A 1 -2.13 -22.46 0.62
CA MET A 1 -1.04 -21.72 -0.03
C MET A 1 -1.52 -21.32 -1.41
N ALA A 2 -1.95 -20.07 -1.58
CA ALA A 2 -2.26 -19.54 -2.91
C ALA A 2 -0.95 -19.56 -3.72
N LYS A 3 -0.99 -20.20 -4.89
CA LYS A 3 0.17 -20.33 -5.77
C LYS A 3 0.34 -18.96 -6.44
N SER A 4 1.35 -18.18 -6.03
CA SER A 4 1.64 -16.88 -6.68
C SER A 4 1.72 -17.11 -8.19
N MET A 5 0.95 -16.31 -8.93
CA MET A 5 0.85 -16.41 -10.39
C MET A 5 2.18 -16.01 -11.06
N PHE A 6 3.07 -15.33 -10.33
CA PHE A 6 4.34 -14.81 -10.79
C PHE A 6 5.50 -15.68 -10.28
N THR A 7 6.00 -16.57 -11.14
CA THR A 7 7.23 -17.32 -10.87
C THR A 7 8.46 -16.43 -10.97
N ASN A 8 9.60 -16.85 -10.40
CA ASN A 8 10.86 -16.11 -10.49
C ASN A 8 11.25 -15.79 -11.94
N ASP A 9 10.98 -16.68 -12.90
CA ASP A 9 11.28 -16.46 -14.32
C ASP A 9 10.43 -15.32 -14.91
N VAL A 10 9.16 -15.23 -14.51
CA VAL A 10 8.25 -14.14 -14.92
C VAL A 10 8.70 -12.82 -14.30
N ILE A 11 9.04 -12.81 -13.00
CA ILE A 11 9.55 -11.62 -12.30
C ILE A 11 10.84 -11.10 -12.97
N LEU A 12 11.78 -11.99 -13.29
CA LEU A 12 13.02 -11.63 -13.99
C LEU A 12 12.75 -11.06 -15.39
N SER A 13 11.77 -11.61 -16.10
CA SER A 13 11.39 -11.12 -17.43
C SER A 13 10.83 -9.69 -17.37
N TRP A 14 9.98 -9.40 -16.38
CA TRP A 14 9.48 -8.04 -16.13
C TRP A 14 10.59 -7.07 -15.72
N LEU A 15 11.49 -7.47 -14.83
CA LEU A 15 12.63 -6.64 -14.44
C LEU A 15 13.53 -6.30 -15.63
N GLN A 16 13.81 -7.28 -16.51
CA GLN A 16 14.55 -7.04 -17.75
C GLN A 16 13.83 -6.06 -18.68
N TYR A 17 12.50 -6.17 -18.80
CA TYR A 17 11.70 -5.26 -19.60
C TYR A 17 11.73 -3.83 -19.07
N PHE A 18 11.50 -3.63 -17.77
CA PHE A 18 11.59 -2.29 -17.15
C PHE A 18 13.01 -1.72 -17.21
N SER A 19 14.04 -2.54 -17.01
CA SER A 19 15.44 -2.11 -17.09
C SER A 19 15.84 -1.59 -18.47
N LYS A 20 15.22 -2.11 -19.55
CA LYS A 20 15.52 -1.71 -20.92
C LYS A 20 14.72 -0.50 -21.37
N ASN A 21 13.49 -0.35 -20.88
CA ASN A 21 12.51 0.57 -21.44
C ASN A 21 12.13 1.73 -20.50
N ALA A 22 12.53 1.70 -19.23
CA ALA A 22 12.28 2.78 -18.28
C ALA A 22 13.61 3.28 -17.65
N PRO A 23 13.73 4.57 -17.32
CA PRO A 23 14.91 5.15 -16.68
C PRO A 23 14.94 4.80 -15.18
N VAL A 24 15.09 3.52 -14.85
CA VAL A 24 15.01 3.02 -13.48
C VAL A 24 16.29 2.39 -12.97
N ASP A 25 16.55 2.61 -11.69
CA ASP A 25 17.58 1.94 -10.91
C ASP A 25 16.95 0.73 -10.21
N LEU A 26 17.12 -0.46 -10.79
CA LEU A 26 16.54 -1.69 -10.25
C LEU A 26 16.97 -1.96 -8.80
N ALA A 27 18.12 -1.44 -8.35
CA ALA A 27 18.62 -1.64 -6.99
C ALA A 27 17.75 -0.96 -5.92
N LYS A 28 16.88 -0.02 -6.31
CA LYS A 28 15.99 0.73 -5.40
C LYS A 28 14.54 0.29 -5.47
N ILE A 29 14.23 -0.75 -6.26
CA ILE A 29 12.87 -1.25 -6.44
C ILE A 29 12.45 -2.08 -5.24
N LYS A 30 11.34 -1.70 -4.59
CA LYS A 30 10.57 -2.60 -3.73
C LYS A 30 9.60 -3.38 -4.62
N MET A 31 9.66 -4.70 -4.59
CA MET A 31 8.71 -5.56 -5.31
C MET A 31 7.52 -5.88 -4.41
N LEU A 32 6.32 -5.79 -4.95
CA LEU A 32 5.07 -6.11 -4.26
C LEU A 32 4.18 -6.95 -5.17
N ASP A 33 3.86 -8.17 -4.75
CA ASP A 33 2.88 -9.03 -5.43
C ASP A 33 1.53 -8.93 -4.71
N VAL A 34 0.53 -8.29 -5.35
CA VAL A 34 -0.83 -8.09 -4.81
C VAL A 34 -1.82 -9.18 -5.26
N THR A 35 -1.37 -10.22 -5.99
CA THR A 35 -2.23 -11.35 -6.39
C THR A 35 -2.51 -12.38 -5.29
N GLY A 36 -1.86 -12.22 -4.14
CA GLY A 36 -1.98 -13.08 -2.96
C GLY A 36 -2.75 -12.43 -1.80
N GLU A 37 -2.46 -12.86 -0.57
CA GLU A 37 -3.07 -12.33 0.66
C GLU A 37 -2.80 -10.82 0.86
N ASN A 38 -3.81 -10.12 1.39
CA ASN A 38 -3.83 -8.79 2.05
C ASN A 38 -2.53 -7.97 2.05
N LYS A 39 -2.11 -7.46 0.88
CA LYS A 39 -0.98 -6.51 0.81
C LYS A 39 -1.45 -5.07 0.64
N ASN A 40 -0.83 -4.20 1.42
CA ASN A 40 -1.11 -2.77 1.47
C ASN A 40 -0.35 -2.02 0.38
N LEU A 41 -0.92 -1.92 -0.83
CA LEU A 41 -0.32 -1.18 -1.95
C LEU A 41 -0.06 0.29 -1.59
N ILE A 42 -1.09 1.00 -1.12
CA ILE A 42 -1.01 2.44 -0.82
C ILE A 42 0.10 2.74 0.20
N PRO A 43 0.13 2.09 1.39
CA PRO A 43 1.23 2.27 2.34
C PRO A 43 2.62 1.93 1.78
N THR A 44 2.71 0.91 0.92
CA THR A 44 3.97 0.54 0.26
C THR A 44 4.47 1.65 -0.67
N VAL A 45 3.58 2.24 -1.48
CA VAL A 45 3.89 3.35 -2.39
C VAL A 45 4.21 4.63 -1.62
N MET A 46 3.52 4.90 -0.51
CA MET A 46 3.83 6.04 0.36
C MET A 46 5.24 5.97 0.94
N SER A 47 5.71 4.76 1.26
CA SER A 47 6.98 4.53 1.96
C SER A 47 8.16 4.27 1.02
N ASN A 48 7.93 3.98 -0.26
CA ASN A 48 8.97 3.61 -1.21
C ASN A 48 8.92 4.48 -2.47
N ARG A 49 10.07 5.01 -2.89
CA ARG A 49 10.15 5.86 -4.10
C ARG A 49 9.83 5.11 -5.38
N MET A 50 10.07 3.80 -5.39
CA MET A 50 9.95 2.97 -6.58
C MET A 50 9.39 1.60 -6.19
N VAL A 51 8.16 1.32 -6.60
CA VAL A 51 7.47 0.08 -6.28
C VAL A 51 7.10 -0.64 -7.58
N LEU A 52 7.60 -1.85 -7.76
CA LEU A 52 7.17 -2.74 -8.84
C LEU A 52 6.05 -3.63 -8.31
N VAL A 53 4.85 -3.42 -8.83
CA VAL A 53 3.62 -4.08 -8.41
C VAL A 53 3.25 -5.15 -9.42
N PHE A 54 3.11 -6.38 -8.97
CA PHE A 54 2.54 -7.49 -9.72
C PHE A 54 1.09 -7.67 -9.33
N THR A 55 0.20 -7.64 -10.31
CA THR A 55 -1.24 -7.52 -10.10
C THR A 55 -1.99 -8.40 -11.09
N ASP A 56 -3.13 -8.92 -10.68
CA ASP A 56 -4.05 -9.66 -11.52
C ASP A 56 -5.06 -8.73 -12.18
N ALA A 57 -5.81 -9.24 -13.16
CA ALA A 57 -6.90 -8.47 -13.75
C ALA A 57 -8.04 -8.26 -12.74
N GLY A 58 -8.78 -7.15 -12.86
CA GLY A 58 -9.99 -6.94 -12.07
C GLY A 58 -9.85 -6.00 -10.88
N HIS A 59 -8.88 -5.08 -10.92
CA HIS A 59 -8.79 -3.94 -9.99
C HIS A 59 -9.22 -2.64 -10.71
N PRO A 60 -10.54 -2.39 -10.87
CA PRO A 60 -11.03 -1.22 -11.60
C PRO A 60 -10.76 0.10 -10.88
N GLU A 61 -10.80 0.11 -9.55
CA GLU A 61 -10.74 1.33 -8.73
C GLU A 61 -9.35 1.64 -8.17
N ILE A 62 -8.32 0.85 -8.50
CA ILE A 62 -7.01 0.96 -7.83
C ILE A 62 -6.34 2.32 -7.99
N PHE A 63 -6.47 2.96 -9.16
CA PHE A 63 -5.92 4.30 -9.37
C PHE A 63 -6.78 5.38 -8.72
N TYR A 64 -8.09 5.15 -8.61
CA TYR A 64 -9.00 6.01 -7.86
C TYR A 64 -8.68 5.96 -6.35
N GLU A 65 -8.49 4.77 -5.77
CA GLU A 65 -8.05 4.58 -4.38
C GLU A 65 -6.70 5.27 -4.12
N MET A 66 -5.73 5.12 -5.03
CA MET A 66 -4.45 5.81 -4.93
C MET A 66 -4.60 7.33 -4.98
N TRP A 67 -5.44 7.85 -5.86
CA TRP A 67 -5.74 9.28 -5.95
C TRP A 67 -6.33 9.81 -4.64
N ASN A 68 -7.32 9.11 -4.07
CA ASN A 68 -7.91 9.45 -2.77
C ASN A 68 -6.90 9.43 -1.62
N ALA A 69 -5.89 8.57 -1.71
CA ALA A 69 -4.78 8.49 -0.75
C ALA A 69 -3.67 9.55 -0.99
N GLU A 70 -3.96 10.64 -1.71
CA GLU A 70 -3.03 11.74 -2.02
C GLU A 70 -1.83 11.31 -2.91
N LEU A 71 -1.90 10.15 -3.59
CA LEU A 71 -0.83 9.64 -4.46
C LEU A 71 -0.95 10.11 -5.92
N GLY A 72 -1.79 11.12 -6.19
CA GLY A 72 -2.08 11.61 -7.54
C GLY A 72 -0.87 12.10 -8.35
N ASN A 73 0.19 12.54 -7.67
CA ASN A 73 1.45 12.98 -8.29
C ASN A 73 2.37 11.83 -8.70
N CYS A 74 2.06 10.58 -8.32
CA CYS A 74 2.87 9.43 -8.70
C CYS A 74 2.79 9.19 -10.22
N VAL A 75 3.89 8.70 -10.78
CA VAL A 75 3.98 8.30 -12.20
C VAL A 75 3.96 6.80 -12.28
N ILE A 76 3.08 6.24 -13.10
CA ILE A 76 2.96 4.81 -13.33
C ILE A 76 3.56 4.51 -14.70
N TRP A 77 4.51 3.57 -14.72
CA TRP A 77 5.05 2.97 -15.93
C TRP A 77 4.43 1.58 -16.12
N TYR A 78 3.87 1.35 -17.30
CA TYR A 78 3.14 0.12 -17.61
C TYR A 78 3.22 -0.18 -19.11
N ASN A 79 2.81 -1.38 -19.50
CA ASN A 79 2.58 -1.75 -20.89
C ASN A 79 1.13 -2.26 -21.07
N GLU A 80 0.71 -2.45 -22.31
CA GLU A 80 -0.60 -3.01 -22.61
C GLU A 80 -0.51 -4.52 -22.83
N GLY A 81 -1.30 -5.27 -22.07
CA GLY A 81 -1.34 -6.74 -22.11
C GLY A 81 -0.80 -7.37 -20.83
N SER A 82 -0.57 -8.69 -20.89
CA SER A 82 -0.14 -9.50 -19.73
C SER A 82 1.33 -9.93 -19.78
N ASP A 83 2.01 -9.68 -20.89
CA ASP A 83 3.37 -10.12 -21.15
C ASP A 83 4.34 -8.93 -21.13
N PRO A 84 5.62 -9.11 -20.75
CA PRO A 84 6.64 -8.05 -20.69
C PRO A 84 7.15 -7.67 -22.10
N VAL A 85 6.22 -7.28 -22.97
CA VAL A 85 6.45 -6.92 -24.38
C VAL A 85 5.63 -5.69 -24.74
N GLY A 86 6.00 -5.02 -25.84
CA GLY A 86 5.31 -3.85 -26.35
C GLY A 86 5.91 -2.52 -25.88
N GLU A 87 5.27 -1.43 -26.29
CA GLU A 87 5.70 -0.08 -25.97
C GLU A 87 5.43 0.25 -24.49
N MET A 88 6.44 0.82 -23.83
CA MET A 88 6.34 1.30 -22.46
C MET A 88 5.60 2.63 -22.45
N LYS A 89 4.53 2.71 -21.64
CA LYS A 89 3.75 3.93 -21.42
C LYS A 89 4.01 4.46 -20.02
N SER A 90 3.85 5.76 -19.87
CA SER A 90 4.00 6.44 -18.58
C SER A 90 2.96 7.52 -18.43
N ASP A 91 2.13 7.45 -17.39
CA ASP A 91 1.09 8.42 -17.09
C ASP A 91 1.09 8.74 -15.59
N LYS A 92 0.51 9.88 -15.19
CA LYS A 92 0.29 10.16 -13.76
C LYS A 92 -0.92 9.40 -13.25
N VAL A 93 -0.93 9.07 -11.96
CA VAL A 93 -2.12 8.51 -11.29
C VAL A 93 -3.35 9.38 -11.53
N SER A 94 -3.19 10.70 -11.46
CA SER A 94 -4.25 11.68 -11.75
C SER A 94 -4.93 11.51 -13.10
N ASP A 95 -4.18 11.05 -14.09
CA ASP A 95 -4.62 10.97 -15.48
C ASP A 95 -5.22 9.57 -15.78
N MET A 96 -5.10 8.65 -14.83
CA MET A 96 -5.53 7.26 -14.92
C MET A 96 -6.69 6.91 -13.98
N ILE A 97 -7.31 7.88 -13.29
CA ILE A 97 -8.33 7.63 -12.26
C ILE A 97 -9.53 6.82 -12.76
N ASP A 98 -9.94 7.02 -14.02
CA ASP A 98 -11.08 6.31 -14.63
C ASP A 98 -10.66 4.99 -15.30
N ARG A 99 -9.41 4.57 -15.14
CA ARG A 99 -8.84 3.38 -15.76
C ARG A 99 -8.65 2.28 -14.72
N GLY A 100 -9.04 1.06 -15.09
CA GLY A 100 -8.77 -0.14 -14.30
C GLY A 100 -7.56 -0.92 -14.79
N ILE A 101 -7.17 -1.92 -13.99
CA ILE A 101 -6.26 -2.98 -14.41
C ILE A 101 -7.07 -4.09 -15.09
N ASN A 102 -6.98 -4.13 -16.41
CA ASN A 102 -7.78 -5.03 -17.25
C ASN A 102 -7.07 -6.35 -17.59
N SER A 103 -5.78 -6.47 -17.30
CA SER A 103 -4.95 -7.65 -17.57
C SER A 103 -3.95 -7.86 -16.45
N SER A 104 -3.64 -9.11 -16.12
CA SER A 104 -2.60 -9.43 -15.14
C SER A 104 -1.24 -8.99 -15.67
N ALA A 105 -0.63 -7.98 -15.06
CA ALA A 105 0.58 -7.33 -15.57
C ALA A 105 1.47 -6.87 -14.41
N ALA A 106 2.63 -6.30 -14.74
CA ALA A 106 3.44 -5.58 -13.77
C ALA A 106 3.40 -4.07 -14.06
N MET A 107 3.33 -3.28 -13.00
CA MET A 107 3.34 -1.82 -13.06
C MET A 107 4.43 -1.29 -12.15
N LEU A 108 5.16 -0.30 -12.62
CA LEU A 108 6.18 0.37 -11.85
C LEU A 108 5.65 1.75 -11.43
N ILE A 109 5.47 1.93 -10.13
CA ILE A 109 4.96 3.15 -9.53
C ILE A 109 6.13 3.94 -8.97
N MET A 110 6.28 5.17 -9.45
CA MET A 110 7.28 6.13 -8.98
C MET A 110 6.61 7.21 -8.14
N ASN A 111 6.98 7.27 -6.86
CA ASN A 111 6.49 8.28 -5.94
C ASN A 111 7.63 9.25 -5.56
N PRO A 112 7.66 10.47 -6.13
CA PRO A 112 8.68 11.47 -5.80
C PRO A 112 8.57 11.94 -4.34
N ASP A 113 7.37 11.89 -3.77
CA ASP A 113 7.04 12.36 -2.42
C ASP A 113 7.15 11.24 -1.37
N ALA A 114 7.66 10.07 -1.76
CA ALA A 114 7.76 8.93 -0.85
C ALA A 114 8.63 9.25 0.36
N ARG A 115 8.08 9.00 1.54
CA ARG A 115 8.76 9.18 2.81
C ARG A 115 9.27 7.82 3.26
N THR A 116 10.59 7.62 3.15
CA THR A 116 11.24 6.32 3.38
C THR A 116 11.23 5.86 4.84
N ASN A 117 10.65 6.66 5.73
CA ASN A 117 10.50 6.38 7.15
C ASN A 117 9.00 6.26 7.45
N TYR A 118 8.58 5.15 8.04
CA TYR A 118 7.25 5.04 8.62
C TYR A 118 7.06 6.17 9.64
N HIS A 119 6.02 6.98 9.44
CA HIS A 119 5.71 8.04 10.39
C HIS A 119 4.98 7.41 11.57
N ILE A 120 5.69 7.27 12.69
CA ILE A 120 5.06 7.02 13.99
C ILE A 120 4.58 8.36 14.55
N GLY A 121 3.43 8.37 15.21
CA GLY A 121 2.85 9.61 15.74
C GLY A 121 2.18 10.45 14.65
N MET A 122 1.22 9.85 13.94
CA MET A 122 0.36 10.60 13.03
C MET A 122 -0.50 11.61 13.80
N GLU A 123 -0.66 12.81 13.28
CA GLU A 123 -1.52 13.82 13.90
C GLU A 123 -2.98 13.37 13.98
N ASN A 124 -3.64 13.63 15.13
CA ASN A 124 -4.99 13.09 15.40
C ASN A 124 -6.05 13.55 14.39
N TYR A 125 -5.86 14.71 13.76
CA TYR A 125 -6.80 15.22 12.75
C TYR A 125 -6.80 14.38 11.46
N ARG A 126 -5.82 13.49 11.26
CA ARG A 126 -5.79 12.60 10.09
C ARG A 126 -6.71 11.39 10.25
N PHE A 127 -7.10 11.01 11.47
CA PHE A 127 -8.06 9.93 11.69
C PHE A 127 -9.50 10.41 11.47
N SER A 128 -10.42 9.49 11.22
CA SER A 128 -11.85 9.79 11.09
C SER A 128 -12.44 10.32 12.39
N CYS A 129 -13.38 11.26 12.30
CA CYS A 129 -14.07 11.79 13.47
C CYS A 129 -15.19 10.82 13.85
N GLY A 130 -15.18 10.31 15.09
CA GLY A 130 -16.18 9.33 15.54
C GLY A 130 -16.32 9.31 17.05
N SER A 131 -16.68 8.14 17.60
CA SER A 131 -16.80 7.95 19.05
C SER A 131 -15.46 7.77 19.76
N VAL A 132 -14.40 7.46 19.01
CA VAL A 132 -13.08 7.16 19.58
C VAL A 132 -12.32 8.41 19.98
N GLN A 133 -11.74 8.35 21.18
CA GLN A 133 -10.74 9.31 21.65
C GLN A 133 -9.35 8.76 21.37
N TYR A 134 -8.71 9.31 20.34
CA TYR A 134 -7.38 8.87 19.95
C TYR A 134 -6.32 9.27 20.97
N VAL A 135 -5.42 8.34 21.26
CA VAL A 135 -4.15 8.61 21.95
C VAL A 135 -3.44 9.74 21.22
N CYS A 136 -2.85 10.71 21.93
CA CYS A 136 -2.13 11.81 21.29
C CYS A 136 -0.89 11.33 20.53
N SER A 137 -0.50 12.11 19.51
CA SER A 137 0.62 11.83 18.61
C SER A 137 1.92 11.48 19.35
N GLU A 138 2.25 12.20 20.42
CA GLU A 138 3.49 12.04 21.17
C GLU A 138 3.51 10.74 21.97
N VAL A 139 2.40 10.38 22.62
CA VAL A 139 2.29 9.13 23.37
C VAL A 139 2.28 7.95 22.41
N ARG A 140 1.58 8.06 21.28
CA ARG A 140 1.56 7.04 20.23
C ARG A 140 2.94 6.82 19.63
N SER A 141 3.73 7.87 19.41
CA SER A 141 5.14 7.74 18.99
C SER A 141 5.96 6.86 19.94
N VAL A 142 5.78 7.04 21.26
CA VAL A 142 6.48 6.22 22.26
C VAL A 142 5.98 4.76 22.21
N ILE A 143 4.67 4.55 22.13
CA ILE A 143 4.09 3.19 22.07
C ILE A 143 4.58 2.46 20.82
N MET A 144 4.44 3.07 19.64
CA MET A 144 4.85 2.48 18.37
C MET A 144 6.35 2.15 18.36
N ASN A 145 7.19 3.04 18.91
CA ASN A 145 8.62 2.77 19.03
C ASN A 145 8.94 1.60 19.97
N LYS A 146 8.14 1.38 21.01
CA LYS A 146 8.32 0.26 21.94
C LYS A 146 7.77 -1.06 21.42
N LEU A 147 6.77 -1.02 20.54
CA LEU A 147 6.26 -2.20 19.86
C LEU A 147 7.28 -2.76 18.86
N ASP A 148 8.13 -1.91 18.27
CA ASP A 148 9.24 -2.28 17.37
C ASP A 148 8.80 -3.26 16.27
N LEU A 149 7.71 -2.90 15.59
CA LEU A 149 7.03 -3.77 14.62
C LEU A 149 7.87 -3.98 13.35
N ALA A 150 7.98 -5.22 12.92
CA ALA A 150 8.48 -5.60 11.62
C ALA A 150 7.34 -5.68 10.58
N ASP A 151 7.70 -5.64 9.30
CA ASP A 151 6.77 -5.60 8.18
C ASP A 151 5.86 -6.84 8.05
N ARG A 152 6.20 -7.95 8.71
CA ARG A 152 5.52 -9.25 8.66
C ARG A 152 4.94 -9.72 9.99
N ASP A 153 4.94 -8.87 11.00
CA ASP A 153 4.42 -9.26 12.31
C ASP A 153 2.91 -9.53 12.28
N THR A 154 2.42 -10.24 13.30
CA THR A 154 0.98 -10.32 13.57
C THR A 154 0.73 -9.72 14.94
N ILE A 155 -0.06 -8.66 15.01
CA ILE A 155 -0.32 -7.92 16.25
C ILE A 155 -1.83 -7.82 16.54
N CYS A 156 -2.21 -7.98 17.80
CA CYS A 156 -3.57 -7.73 18.28
C CYS A 156 -3.59 -6.46 19.12
N ILE A 157 -4.48 -5.52 18.78
CA ILE A 157 -4.62 -4.23 19.46
C ILE A 157 -6.05 -4.14 19.97
N VAL A 158 -6.18 -3.99 21.28
CA VAL A 158 -7.47 -3.95 21.97
C VAL A 158 -7.77 -2.51 22.37
N SER A 159 -8.88 -1.95 21.88
CA SER A 159 -9.32 -0.57 22.16
C SER A 159 -8.21 0.47 21.91
N GLY A 160 -7.61 0.40 20.73
CA GLY A 160 -6.38 1.12 20.39
C GLY A 160 -6.35 1.58 18.95
N GLU A 161 -7.48 2.10 18.45
CA GLU A 161 -7.72 2.38 17.04
C GLU A 161 -6.56 3.07 16.31
N SER A 162 -6.11 4.23 16.81
CA SER A 162 -4.98 4.96 16.19
C SER A 162 -3.65 4.20 16.17
N ILE A 163 -3.44 3.30 17.14
CA ILE A 163 -2.26 2.41 17.20
C ILE A 163 -2.45 1.27 16.19
N ALA A 164 -3.67 0.75 16.03
CA ALA A 164 -3.99 -0.29 15.05
C ALA A 164 -3.78 0.20 13.61
N VAL A 165 -4.26 1.41 13.30
CA VAL A 165 -4.03 2.06 12.01
C VAL A 165 -2.52 2.24 11.74
N GLU A 166 -1.76 2.84 12.65
CA GLU A 166 -0.31 3.01 12.44
C GLU A 166 0.44 1.68 12.37
N SER A 167 0.05 0.69 13.17
CA SER A 167 0.64 -0.66 13.12
C SER A 167 0.40 -1.29 11.75
N SER A 168 -0.80 -1.15 11.19
CA SER A 168 -1.15 -1.68 9.87
C SER A 168 -0.34 -1.04 8.73
N LEU A 169 -0.01 0.25 8.86
CA LEU A 169 0.87 0.95 7.92
C LEU A 169 2.31 0.42 7.96
N ILE A 170 2.81 0.02 9.13
CA ILE A 170 4.16 -0.55 9.31
C ILE A 170 4.20 -2.02 8.87
N VAL A 171 3.21 -2.79 9.31
CA VAL A 171 3.09 -4.26 9.13
C VAL A 171 2.52 -4.59 7.75
N SER A 172 3.09 -4.02 6.69
CA SER A 172 2.50 -4.03 5.34
C SER A 172 2.31 -5.41 4.70
N GLU A 173 3.06 -6.41 5.15
CA GLU A 173 3.00 -7.81 4.71
C GLU A 173 2.54 -8.77 5.84
N GLY A 174 2.14 -8.25 7.00
CA GLY A 174 1.65 -9.02 8.15
C GLY A 174 0.16 -8.77 8.42
N ASN A 175 -0.30 -9.04 9.64
CA ASN A 175 -1.71 -8.89 10.01
C ASN A 175 -1.91 -8.11 11.31
N VAL A 176 -2.90 -7.23 11.34
CA VAL A 176 -3.34 -6.52 12.55
C VAL A 176 -4.74 -7.00 12.91
N VAL A 177 -4.99 -7.33 14.16
CA VAL A 177 -6.33 -7.63 14.67
C VAL A 177 -6.76 -6.48 15.57
N ALA A 178 -7.68 -5.64 15.09
CA ALA A 178 -8.24 -4.56 15.87
C ALA A 178 -9.50 -5.04 16.63
N VAL A 179 -9.47 -4.99 17.97
CA VAL A 179 -10.57 -5.42 18.82
C VAL A 179 -11.25 -4.21 19.44
N GLU A 180 -12.42 -3.87 18.91
CA GLU A 180 -13.27 -2.78 19.41
C GLU A 180 -14.55 -3.32 20.07
N TYR A 181 -14.78 -2.95 21.33
CA TYR A 181 -15.92 -3.44 22.12
C TYR A 181 -17.21 -2.67 21.81
N ASP A 182 -17.13 -1.35 21.62
CA ASP A 182 -18.28 -0.51 21.27
C ASP A 182 -18.52 -0.57 19.76
N SER A 183 -19.76 -0.77 19.34
CA SER A 183 -20.12 -0.83 17.92
C SER A 183 -19.84 0.49 17.17
N ARG A 184 -19.86 1.63 17.86
CA ARG A 184 -19.54 2.95 17.30
C ARG A 184 -18.04 3.11 17.10
N ASP A 185 -17.24 2.59 18.03
CA ASP A 185 -15.78 2.60 17.91
C ASP A 185 -15.35 1.69 16.74
N ARG A 186 -15.99 0.52 16.63
CA ARG A 186 -15.79 -0.36 15.45
C ARG A 186 -16.14 0.33 14.14
N MET A 187 -17.24 1.09 14.08
CA MET A 187 -17.62 1.84 12.87
C MET A 187 -16.58 2.91 12.52
N THR A 188 -16.03 3.60 13.53
CA THR A 188 -14.96 4.57 13.34
C THR A 188 -13.68 3.88 12.81
N MET A 189 -13.38 2.68 13.32
CA MET A 189 -12.26 1.86 12.84
C MET A 189 -12.47 1.42 11.38
N GLU A 190 -13.67 0.96 11.01
CA GLU A 190 -14.01 0.59 9.64
C GLU A 190 -13.83 1.78 8.67
N GLU A 191 -14.25 2.98 9.07
CA GLU A 191 -14.02 4.21 8.29
C GLU A 191 -12.52 4.52 8.13
N ASN A 192 -11.71 4.34 9.17
CA ASN A 192 -10.26 4.53 9.08
C ASN A 192 -9.59 3.44 8.23
N VAL A 193 -10.04 2.19 8.30
CA VAL A 193 -9.57 1.10 7.44
C VAL A 193 -9.75 1.45 5.97
N GLU A 194 -10.93 1.95 5.60
CA GLU A 194 -11.21 2.43 4.24
C GLU A 194 -10.35 3.65 3.88
N LYS A 195 -10.34 4.67 4.75
CA LYS A 195 -9.61 5.93 4.52
C LYS A 195 -8.12 5.74 4.28
N PHE A 196 -7.49 4.82 5.01
CA PHE A 196 -6.06 4.54 4.90
C PHE A 196 -5.74 3.38 3.96
N GLY A 197 -6.75 2.74 3.35
CA GLY A 197 -6.59 1.62 2.41
C GLY A 197 -5.94 0.39 3.05
N LEU A 198 -6.32 0.08 4.29
CA LEU A 198 -5.71 -0.98 5.10
C LEU A 198 -6.38 -2.33 4.78
N LYS A 199 -5.69 -3.22 4.06
CA LYS A 199 -6.22 -4.54 3.70
C LYS A 199 -5.87 -5.63 4.72
N ASN A 200 -5.01 -5.35 5.67
CA ASN A 200 -4.43 -6.29 6.63
C ASN A 200 -4.96 -6.10 8.07
N VAL A 201 -6.14 -5.49 8.23
CA VAL A 201 -6.80 -5.23 9.52
C VAL A 201 -8.10 -6.00 9.65
#